data_AF-B9SGG7-F1
#
_entry.id   AF-B9SGG7-F1
#
_cell.length_a   1.000
_cell.length_b   1.000
_cell.length_c   1.000
_cell.angle_alpha   90.00
_cell.angle_beta   90.00
_cell.angle_gamma   90.00
#
_symmetry.space_group_name_H-M   'P 1'
#
loop_
_entity.id
_entity.type
_entity.pdbx_description
1 polymer ?
#
loop_
_entity_poly.entity_id
_entity_poly.type
_entity_poly.pdbx_seq_one_letter_code
_entity_poly.pdbx_strand_id
1 'polypeptide(L)'
;MNVAVVEGGSKSIKRYGKLMLRRINWAEAVDEEEEEEEEEDDDENEEKPVNKCMLVWQGGVAKSSFNKFSVYECVTEAAARRVFADADIAHYWDLSVNFSDD
;
A
#
# COMPACT_ATOMS: atom_id res chain seq x y z
N MET A 1 -7.91 -1.46 -1.21
CA MET A 1 -6.87 -1.12 -0.23
C MET A 1 -5.64 -1.97 -0.50
N ASN A 2 -4.46 -1.36 -0.58
CA ASN A 2 -3.20 -2.05 -0.86
C ASN A 2 -2.24 -1.87 0.33
N VAL A 3 -1.50 -2.92 0.70
CA VAL A 3 -0.53 -2.88 1.82
C VAL A 3 0.86 -3.21 1.29
N ALA A 4 1.80 -2.27 1.46
CA ALA A 4 3.21 -2.47 1.12
C ALA A 4 4.03 -2.67 2.40
N VAL A 5 4.69 -3.82 2.53
CA VAL A 5 5.65 -4.10 3.61
C VAL A 5 7.06 -4.13 3.06
N VAL A 6 7.95 -3.37 3.69
CA VAL A 6 9.36 -3.28 3.27
C VAL A 6 10.27 -3.48 4.48
N GLU A 7 11.16 -4.45 4.36
CA GLU A 7 12.18 -4.77 5.36
C GLU A 7 13.57 -4.47 4.78
N GLY A 8 14.51 -4.04 5.62
CA GLY A 8 15.88 -3.79 5.18
C GLY A 8 16.68 -2.86 6.08
N GLY A 9 17.87 -2.48 5.61
CA GLY A 9 18.74 -1.57 6.34
C GLY A 9 18.18 -0.15 6.45
N SER A 10 18.53 0.54 7.53
CA SER A 10 18.00 1.88 7.87
C SER A 10 18.15 2.94 6.77
N LYS A 11 19.24 2.89 6.00
CA LYS A 11 19.43 3.80 4.85
C LYS A 11 18.44 3.52 3.72
N SER A 12 18.19 2.25 3.40
CA SER A 12 17.27 1.84 2.33
C SER A 12 15.83 2.12 2.72
N ILE A 13 15.43 1.80 3.96
CA ILE A 13 14.09 2.13 4.48
C ILE A 13 13.83 3.63 4.43
N LYS A 14 14.79 4.47 4.86
CA LYS A 14 14.65 5.94 4.76
C LYS A 14 14.50 6.44 3.32
N ARG A 15 15.19 5.82 2.35
CA ARG A 15 15.05 6.18 0.93
C ARG A 15 13.70 5.75 0.38
N TYR A 16 13.23 4.55 0.73
CA TYR A 16 11.93 4.04 0.32
C TYR A 16 10.78 4.85 0.92
N GLY A 17 10.84 5.19 2.22
CA GLY A 17 9.85 6.08 2.84
C GLY A 17 9.79 7.46 2.18
N LYS A 18 10.93 8.04 1.78
CA LYS A 18 10.93 9.29 1.00
C LYS A 18 10.35 9.12 -0.41
N LEU A 19 10.53 7.96 -1.04
CA LEU A 19 9.91 7.67 -2.33
C LEU A 19 8.38 7.66 -2.16
N MET A 20 7.88 6.80 -1.28
CA MET A 20 6.44 6.56 -1.09
C MET A 20 5.70 7.79 -0.54
N LEU A 21 6.28 8.52 0.42
CA LEU A 21 5.54 9.57 1.14
C LEU A 21 5.80 10.99 0.63
N ARG A 22 6.72 11.18 -0.33
CA ARG A 22 7.11 12.54 -0.79
C ARG A 22 7.35 12.68 -2.27
N ARG A 23 7.82 11.63 -2.96
CA ARG A 23 8.23 11.74 -4.37
C ARG A 23 7.14 11.25 -5.33
N ILE A 24 6.37 10.25 -4.92
CA ILE A 24 5.23 9.77 -5.70
C ILE A 24 4.05 10.68 -5.36
N ASN A 25 3.45 11.27 -6.38
CA ASN A 25 2.19 12.00 -6.26
C ASN A 25 1.04 11.01 -6.41
N TRP A 26 0.53 10.48 -5.29
CA TRP A 26 -0.53 9.47 -5.32
C TRP A 26 -1.88 10.01 -5.77
N ALA A 27 -2.13 11.31 -5.59
CA ALA A 27 -3.37 11.93 -6.02
C ALA A 27 -3.46 12.02 -7.55
N GLU A 28 -2.35 12.33 -8.23
CA GLU A 28 -2.26 12.45 -9.69
C GLU A 28 -2.21 11.10 -10.41
N ALA A 29 -1.78 10.03 -9.72
CA ALA A 29 -1.72 8.69 -10.30
C ALA A 29 -3.10 8.09 -10.64
N VAL A 30 -4.19 8.73 -10.21
CA VAL A 30 -5.56 8.33 -10.54
C VAL A 30 -6.02 8.96 -11.85
N ASP A 31 -5.55 10.17 -12.17
CA ASP A 31 -5.96 10.92 -13.36
C ASP A 31 -5.49 10.24 -14.66
N GLU A 32 -4.30 9.62 -14.69
CA GLU A 32 -3.78 8.93 -15.89
C GLU A 32 -4.49 7.60 -16.20
N GLU A 33 -4.96 6.88 -15.19
CA GLU A 33 -5.76 5.64 -15.39
C GLU A 33 -7.21 6.00 -15.79
N GLU A 34 -7.74 7.10 -15.26
CA GLU A 34 -9.09 7.57 -15.59
C GLU A 34 -9.16 8.23 -16.98
N GLU A 35 -8.14 8.96 -17.46
CA GLU A 35 -8.10 9.44 -18.86
C GLU A 35 -8.16 8.29 -19.90
N GLU A 36 -7.72 7.08 -19.55
CA GLU A 36 -7.86 5.88 -20.40
C GLU A 36 -9.26 5.23 -20.30
N GLU A 37 -10.00 5.44 -19.20
CA GLU A 37 -11.35 4.88 -18.96
C GLU A 37 -12.50 5.86 -19.30
N GLU A 38 -12.24 7.18 -19.30
CA GLU A 38 -13.22 8.25 -19.59
C GLU A 38 -13.59 8.38 -21.09
N GLU A 39 -13.00 7.60 -22.00
CA GLU A 39 -13.54 7.48 -23.37
C GLU A 39 -14.84 6.64 -23.45
N GLU A 40 -15.32 6.03 -22.36
CA GLU A 40 -16.49 5.14 -22.38
C GLU A 40 -17.71 5.52 -21.51
N ASP A 41 -17.67 6.46 -20.55
CA ASP A 41 -18.89 6.86 -19.82
C ASP A 41 -18.87 8.31 -19.29
N ASP A 42 -19.74 9.16 -19.88
CA ASP A 42 -20.05 10.54 -19.50
C ASP A 42 -21.16 10.54 -18.45
N ASP A 43 -20.85 10.28 -17.17
CA ASP A 43 -21.81 10.55 -16.08
C ASP A 43 -21.14 10.83 -14.71
N GLU A 44 -21.43 12.04 -14.22
CA GLU A 44 -21.49 12.51 -12.83
C GLU A 44 -20.26 12.41 -11.90
N ASN A 45 -19.57 13.56 -11.85
CA ASN A 45 -18.90 14.25 -10.73
C ASN A 45 -19.35 13.89 -9.29
N GLU A 46 -19.06 12.67 -8.82
CA GLU A 46 -18.85 12.37 -7.40
C GLU A 46 -17.39 12.72 -7.06
N GLU A 47 -17.13 13.48 -5.98
CA GLU A 47 -15.76 13.74 -5.49
C GLU A 47 -15.10 12.41 -5.12
N LYS A 48 -14.41 11.79 -6.11
CA LYS A 48 -13.75 10.50 -5.94
C LYS A 48 -12.69 10.60 -4.84
N PRO A 49 -12.59 9.59 -3.97
CA PRO A 49 -11.68 9.64 -2.83
C PRO A 49 -10.22 9.72 -3.30
N VAL A 50 -9.55 10.80 -2.92
CA VAL A 50 -8.14 11.07 -3.26
C VAL A 50 -7.26 9.89 -2.81
N ASN A 51 -6.58 9.26 -3.77
CA ASN A 51 -5.62 8.20 -3.48
C ASN A 51 -4.44 8.75 -2.66
N LYS A 52 -4.09 8.06 -1.58
CA LYS A 52 -3.02 8.47 -0.67
C LYS A 52 -2.22 7.28 -0.15
N CYS A 53 -0.93 7.50 0.09
CA CYS A 53 -0.05 6.55 0.74
C CYS A 53 0.31 7.04 2.15
N MET A 54 0.05 6.20 3.15
CA MET A 54 0.26 6.51 4.56
C MET A 54 1.25 5.54 5.21
N LEU A 55 2.02 6.04 6.18
CA LEU A 55 2.89 5.20 6.99
C LEU A 55 2.11 4.65 8.19
N VAL A 56 1.76 3.36 8.13
CA VAL A 56 1.04 2.67 9.22
C VAL A 56 1.96 2.35 10.40
N TRP A 57 3.15 1.80 10.12
CA TRP A 57 4.11 1.40 11.16
C TRP A 57 5.54 1.42 10.63
N GLN A 58 6.48 1.76 11.51
CA GLN A 58 7.92 1.64 11.26
C GLN A 58 8.67 1.24 12.53
N GLY A 59 9.42 0.15 12.49
CA GLY A 59 10.22 -0.30 13.62
C GLY A 59 11.32 -1.29 13.23
N GLY A 60 12.04 -1.78 14.25
CA GLY A 60 13.03 -2.83 14.10
C GLY A 60 12.42 -4.19 14.42
N VAL A 61 12.79 -5.21 13.65
CA VAL A 61 12.43 -6.62 13.88
C VAL A 61 13.68 -7.47 14.03
N ALA A 62 13.59 -8.55 14.81
CA ALA A 62 14.74 -9.43 15.05
C ALA A 62 15.10 -10.29 13.82
N LYS A 63 14.10 -10.66 13.01
CA LYS A 63 14.25 -11.52 11.85
C LYS A 63 13.43 -10.95 10.69
N SER A 64 14.00 -10.98 9.49
CA SER A 64 13.29 -10.63 8.25
C SER A 64 12.29 -11.73 7.90
N SER A 65 11.07 -11.33 7.53
CA SER A 65 9.99 -12.21 7.12
C SER A 65 10.06 -12.50 5.61
N PHE A 66 10.64 -11.59 4.82
CA PHE A 66 10.72 -11.69 3.36
C PHE A 66 12.16 -11.74 2.85
N ASN A 67 12.38 -12.51 1.78
CA ASN A 67 13.70 -12.63 1.11
C ASN A 67 13.75 -11.96 -0.27
N LYS A 68 12.60 -11.57 -0.83
CA LYS A 68 12.46 -10.90 -2.13
C LYS A 68 11.26 -9.96 -2.10
N PHE A 69 11.28 -8.97 -2.99
CA PHE A 69 10.10 -8.16 -3.26
C PHE A 69 9.13 -8.96 -4.14
N SER A 70 7.86 -9.02 -3.75
CA SER A 70 6.82 -9.74 -4.51
C SER A 70 5.50 -9.00 -4.34
N VAL A 71 4.75 -8.97 -5.44
CA VAL A 71 3.41 -8.37 -5.49
C VAL A 71 2.41 -9.52 -5.50
N TYR A 72 1.39 -9.42 -4.64
CA TYR A 72 0.30 -10.39 -4.56
C TYR A 72 -1.01 -9.66 -4.84
N GLU A 73 -1.65 -10.02 -5.94
CA GLU A 73 -2.99 -9.56 -6.24
C GLU A 73 -3.99 -10.47 -5.53
N CYS A 74 -4.79 -9.88 -4.64
CA CYS A 74 -5.73 -10.61 -3.80
C CYS A 74 -7.11 -9.99 -3.95
N VAL A 75 -8.07 -10.77 -4.44
CA VAL A 75 -9.45 -10.30 -4.67
C VAL A 75 -10.20 -10.06 -3.36
N THR A 76 -9.87 -10.79 -2.30
CA THR A 76 -10.54 -10.69 -1.00
C THR A 76 -9.55 -10.37 0.11
N GLU A 77 -10.01 -9.66 1.14
CA GLU A 77 -9.22 -9.38 2.34
C GLU A 77 -8.74 -10.66 3.03
N ALA A 78 -9.56 -11.71 3.03
CA ALA A 78 -9.20 -13.01 3.59
C ALA A 78 -8.01 -13.65 2.84
N ALA A 79 -7.98 -13.52 1.50
CA ALA A 79 -6.85 -13.98 0.70
C ALA A 79 -5.59 -13.14 0.97
N ALA A 80 -5.72 -11.82 1.05
CA ALA A 80 -4.61 -10.93 1.38
C ALA A 80 -4.04 -11.25 2.78
N ARG A 81 -4.90 -11.36 3.80
CA ARG A 81 -4.50 -11.73 5.16
C ARG A 81 -3.78 -13.07 5.21
N ARG A 82 -4.19 -14.04 4.38
CA ARG A 82 -3.53 -15.35 4.30
C ARG A 82 -2.06 -15.23 3.83
N VAL A 83 -1.77 -14.36 2.87
CA VAL A 83 -0.38 -14.10 2.43
C VAL A 83 0.49 -13.63 3.59
N PHE A 84 -0.03 -12.73 4.44
CA PHE A 84 0.68 -12.25 5.62
C PHE A 84 0.79 -13.32 6.72
N ALA A 85 -0.25 -14.15 6.90
CA ALA A 85 -0.24 -15.26 7.86
C ALA A 85 0.78 -16.33 7.49
N ASP A 86 0.88 -16.69 6.20
CA ASP A 86 1.87 -17.67 5.70
C ASP A 86 3.32 -17.18 5.91
N ALA A 87 3.51 -15.85 6.04
CA ALA A 87 4.79 -15.20 6.36
C ALA A 87 4.97 -14.89 7.86
N ASP A 88 4.08 -15.37 8.74
CA ASP A 88 4.09 -15.15 10.20
C ASP A 88 3.97 -13.67 10.63
N ILE A 89 3.32 -12.85 9.79
CA ILE A 89 3.16 -11.40 10.00
C ILE A 89 1.72 -10.93 9.78
N ALA A 90 0.74 -11.78 10.05
CA ALA A 90 -0.69 -11.45 9.92
C ALA A 90 -1.06 -10.15 10.67
N HIS A 91 -0.38 -9.86 11.77
CA HIS A 91 -0.57 -8.65 12.55
C HIS A 91 -0.29 -7.35 11.79
N TYR A 92 0.55 -7.34 10.74
CA TYR A 92 0.72 -6.15 9.90
C TYR A 92 -0.49 -5.88 9.01
N TRP A 93 -1.15 -6.94 8.51
CA TRP A 93 -2.41 -6.80 7.80
C TRP A 93 -3.48 -6.26 8.75
N ASP A 94 -3.63 -6.90 9.92
CA ASP A 94 -4.62 -6.51 10.93
C ASP A 94 -4.39 -5.06 11.42
N LEU A 95 -3.14 -4.62 11.54
CA LEU A 95 -2.81 -3.22 11.87
C LEU A 95 -3.19 -2.26 10.75
N SER A 96 -2.97 -2.65 9.49
CA SER A 96 -3.23 -1.79 8.33
C SER A 96 -4.72 -1.57 8.11
N VAL A 97 -5.54 -2.63 8.21
CA VAL A 97 -7.00 -2.52 7.99
C VAL A 97 -7.71 -1.73 9.10
N ASN A 98 -7.12 -1.71 10.30
CA ASN A 98 -7.64 -0.95 11.44
C ASN A 98 -6.97 0.43 11.60
N PHE A 99 -6.12 0.84 10.66
CA PHE A 99 -5.42 2.13 10.74
C PHE A 99 -6.38 3.29 10.47
N SER A 100 -6.46 4.22 11.42
CA SER A 100 -7.13 5.51 11.27
C SER A 100 -6.11 6.64 11.18
N ASP A 101 -6.35 7.56 10.24
CA ASP A 101 -5.57 8.78 10.01
C ASP A 101 -6.16 9.90 10.88
N ASP A 102 -5.93 9.86 12.20
CA ASP A 102 -6.31 10.94 13.12
C ASP A 102 -5.41 12.19 12.98
#